data_AF-A0A3L6RMP5-F1
#
_entry.id   AF-A0A3L6RMP5-F1
#
_cell.length_a   1.000
_cell.length_b   1.000
_cell.length_c   1.000
_cell.angle_alpha   90.00
_cell.angle_beta   90.00
_cell.angle_gamma   90.00
#
_symmetry.space_group_name_H-M   'P 1'
#
loop_
_entity.id
_entity.type
_entity.pdbx_description
1 polymer ?
#
loop_
_entity_poly.entity_id
_entity_poly.type
_entity_poly.pdbx_seq_one_letter_code
_entity_poly.pdbx_strand_id
1 'polypeptide(L)'
;MPYQHTRSLRMVLLDTIRSFYLRALARLQRSELRSRYHRSLLMGGHCYGPLDPVCNIIINTVWYGANFPAADPPVLDVIGPNSLTRLESRSFYGLASFLQTRYHNLSEHEKVQYLITNYARLNIDAEAQSQEERRQYQHNLDFLHPSSWHGFYDAIRKAAEQRPCGTFQEAYEAAATAAWHPKPVEQAKFSVSARQFCRGLPCCCCRMEPVCPQMMSSTLLDYCLPRRSQFLSEPKGRPIPQ
;
A
#
# COMPACT_ATOMS: atom_id res chain seq x y z
N MET A 1 -26.67 -17.10 -9.31
CA MET A 1 -26.41 -15.69 -9.69
C MET A 1 -25.06 -15.23 -9.13
N PRO A 2 -23.93 -15.47 -9.81
CA PRO A 2 -22.57 -15.19 -9.29
C PRO A 2 -22.28 -13.69 -9.05
N TYR A 3 -22.89 -12.80 -9.85
CA TYR A 3 -22.61 -11.36 -9.87
C TYR A 3 -22.98 -10.62 -8.57
N GLN A 4 -24.12 -10.98 -7.95
CA GLN A 4 -24.57 -10.35 -6.70
C GLN A 4 -23.63 -10.68 -5.53
N HIS A 5 -23.13 -11.91 -5.48
CA HIS A 5 -22.18 -12.33 -4.46
C HIS A 5 -20.83 -11.60 -4.60
N THR A 6 -20.30 -11.43 -5.81
CA THR A 6 -19.08 -10.64 -6.07
C THR A 6 -19.23 -9.20 -5.58
N ARG A 7 -20.40 -8.58 -5.81
CA ARG A 7 -20.68 -7.20 -5.39
C ARG A 7 -20.67 -7.07 -3.87
N SER A 8 -21.33 -7.98 -3.15
CA SER A 8 -21.33 -7.98 -1.68
C SER A 8 -19.93 -8.18 -1.10
N LEU A 9 -19.16 -9.13 -1.64
CA LEU A 9 -17.78 -9.34 -1.21
C LEU A 9 -16.89 -8.11 -1.46
N ARG A 10 -17.02 -7.45 -2.61
CA ARG A 10 -16.29 -6.21 -2.88
C ARG A 10 -16.62 -5.12 -1.85
N MET A 11 -17.88 -5.01 -1.40
CA MET A 11 -18.24 -4.06 -0.34
C MET A 11 -17.55 -4.38 0.99
N VAL A 12 -17.53 -5.65 1.40
CA VAL A 12 -16.81 -6.10 2.61
C VAL A 12 -15.32 -5.78 2.52
N LEU A 13 -14.70 -6.01 1.36
CA LEU A 13 -13.30 -5.69 1.14
C LEU A 13 -13.03 -4.18 1.20
N LEU A 14 -13.89 -3.35 0.60
CA LEU A 14 -13.75 -1.89 0.65
C LEU A 14 -13.90 -1.35 2.08
N ASP A 15 -14.84 -1.89 2.86
CA ASP A 15 -15.00 -1.53 4.28
C ASP A 15 -13.79 -1.96 5.12
N THR A 16 -13.23 -3.14 4.81
CA THR A 16 -11.96 -3.59 5.41
C THR A 16 -10.82 -2.62 5.06
N ILE A 17 -10.72 -2.19 3.80
CA ILE A 17 -9.71 -1.21 3.35
C ILE A 17 -9.89 0.14 4.06
N ARG A 18 -11.13 0.60 4.21
CA ARG A 18 -11.47 1.80 4.97
C ARG A 18 -10.93 1.73 6.40
N SER A 19 -11.08 0.59 7.06
CA SER A 19 -10.56 0.38 8.40
C SER A 19 -9.03 0.54 8.47
N PHE A 20 -8.29 0.09 7.46
CA PHE A 20 -6.84 0.29 7.38
C PHE A 20 -6.47 1.76 7.26
N TYR A 21 -7.20 2.53 6.44
CA TYR A 21 -6.98 3.96 6.32
C TYR A 21 -7.23 4.69 7.63
N LEU A 22 -8.32 4.40 8.34
CA LEU A 22 -8.58 4.99 9.66
C LEU A 22 -7.47 4.67 10.66
N ARG A 23 -6.98 3.43 10.66
CA ARG A 23 -5.84 2.98 11.46
C ARG A 23 -4.52 3.66 11.08
N ALA A 24 -4.28 3.90 9.80
CA ALA A 24 -3.08 4.60 9.32
C ALA A 24 -3.14 6.09 9.68
N LEU A 25 -4.30 6.73 9.51
CA LEU A 25 -4.53 8.12 9.89
C LEU A 25 -4.39 8.35 11.40
N ALA A 26 -4.78 7.38 12.23
CA ALA A 26 -4.57 7.45 13.67
C ALA A 26 -3.08 7.36 14.07
N ARG A 27 -2.22 6.76 13.23
CA ARG A 27 -0.77 6.58 13.47
C ARG A 27 0.07 7.71 12.89
N LEU A 28 -0.38 8.35 11.81
CA LEU A 28 0.26 9.54 11.25
C LEU A 28 -0.01 10.73 12.19
N GLN A 29 1.02 11.48 12.56
CA GLN A 29 0.86 12.62 13.48
C GLN A 29 -0.14 13.65 12.89
N ARG A 30 -1.14 14.04 13.69
CA ARG A 30 -2.27 14.88 13.21
C ARG A 30 -1.85 16.25 12.69
N SER A 31 -0.78 16.83 13.23
CA SER A 31 -0.20 18.10 12.77
C SER A 31 0.40 17.95 11.37
N GLU A 32 1.25 16.93 11.17
CA GLU A 32 1.92 16.64 9.90
C GLU A 32 0.94 16.17 8.81
N LEU A 33 -0.16 15.50 9.18
CA LEU A 33 -1.20 15.12 8.22
C LEU A 33 -1.79 16.34 7.51
N ARG A 34 -2.05 17.42 8.26
CA ARG A 34 -2.68 18.64 7.77
C ARG A 34 -1.74 19.51 6.95
N SER A 35 -0.50 19.64 7.41
CA SER A 35 0.50 20.53 6.81
C SER A 35 1.30 19.89 5.68
N ARG A 36 1.59 18.58 5.78
CA ARG A 36 2.62 17.92 4.97
C ARG A 36 2.12 16.71 4.19
N TYR A 37 1.33 15.84 4.81
CA TYR A 37 1.01 14.54 4.23
C TYR A 37 -0.35 14.48 3.52
N HIS A 38 -1.19 15.51 3.60
CA HIS A 38 -2.51 15.51 2.95
C HIS A 38 -2.43 15.19 1.46
N ARG A 39 -1.60 15.94 0.71
CA ARG A 39 -1.38 15.68 -0.72
C ARG A 39 -0.76 14.31 -0.96
N SER A 40 0.25 13.96 -0.16
CA SER A 40 1.03 12.73 -0.33
C SER A 40 0.19 11.48 -0.11
N LEU A 41 -0.73 11.51 0.86
CA LEU A 41 -1.68 10.44 1.11
C LEU A 41 -2.64 10.27 -0.07
N LEU A 42 -3.20 11.36 -0.59
CA LEU A 42 -4.15 11.31 -1.72
C LEU A 42 -3.53 10.84 -3.03
N MET A 43 -2.23 11.11 -3.23
CA MET A 43 -1.52 10.79 -4.46
C MET A 43 -0.76 9.47 -4.43
N GLY A 44 -0.22 9.09 -3.27
CA GLY A 44 0.65 7.93 -3.12
C GLY A 44 0.28 6.97 -1.99
N GLY A 45 -0.56 7.37 -1.04
CA GLY A 45 -0.90 6.59 0.16
C GLY A 45 -1.81 5.39 -0.06
N HIS A 46 -1.47 4.51 -1.01
CA HIS A 46 -2.23 3.31 -1.31
C HIS A 46 -1.82 2.14 -0.42
N CYS A 47 -2.73 1.17 -0.22
CA CYS A 47 -2.49 0.06 0.71
C CYS A 47 -1.81 -1.17 0.09
N TYR A 48 -1.60 -1.19 -1.23
CA TYR A 48 -0.80 -2.24 -1.88
C TYR A 48 0.69 -2.05 -1.60
N GLY A 49 1.41 -3.15 -1.50
CA GLY A 49 2.84 -3.15 -1.18
C GLY A 49 3.28 -4.45 -0.53
N PRO A 50 4.54 -4.53 -0.09
CA PRO A 50 5.10 -5.73 0.53
C PRO A 50 4.76 -5.89 2.02
N LEU A 51 4.25 -4.85 2.68
CA LEU A 51 3.94 -4.88 4.12
C LEU A 51 2.44 -5.14 4.35
N ASP A 52 2.01 -5.10 5.61
CA ASP A 52 0.58 -5.04 5.90
C ASP A 52 -0.05 -3.75 5.36
N PRO A 53 -1.37 -3.71 5.12
CA PRO A 53 -2.02 -2.59 4.46
C PRO A 53 -1.85 -1.25 5.21
N VAL A 54 -1.78 -1.27 6.56
CA VAL A 54 -1.60 -0.05 7.36
C VAL A 54 -0.17 0.47 7.20
N CYS A 55 0.83 -0.39 7.30
CA CYS A 55 2.22 -0.06 6.98
C CYS A 55 2.35 0.54 5.58
N ASN A 56 1.77 -0.12 4.57
CA ASN A 56 1.87 0.32 3.17
C ASN A 56 1.31 1.74 2.99
N ILE A 57 0.14 2.03 3.57
CA ILE A 57 -0.47 3.37 3.51
C ILE A 57 0.50 4.42 4.09
N ILE A 58 1.07 4.15 5.27
CA ILE A 58 1.98 5.07 5.96
C ILE A 58 3.25 5.28 5.13
N ILE A 59 3.93 4.20 4.75
CA ILE A 59 5.23 4.30 4.11
C ILE A 59 5.12 4.87 2.69
N ASN A 60 4.09 4.51 1.93
CA ASN A 60 3.85 5.08 0.60
C ASN A 60 3.52 6.58 0.69
N THR A 61 2.77 7.00 1.72
CA THR A 61 2.49 8.42 1.99
C THR A 61 3.76 9.20 2.28
N VAL A 62 4.61 8.68 3.18
CA VAL A 62 5.87 9.33 3.57
C VAL A 62 6.84 9.39 2.39
N TRP A 63 7.01 8.28 1.66
CA TRP A 63 7.86 8.21 0.49
C TRP A 63 7.41 9.19 -0.60
N TYR A 64 6.12 9.24 -0.92
CA TYR A 64 5.62 10.17 -1.94
C TYR A 64 5.89 11.63 -1.55
N GLY A 65 5.66 11.98 -0.28
CA GLY A 65 5.90 13.33 0.23
C GLY A 65 7.38 13.74 0.19
N ALA A 66 8.30 12.79 0.38
CA ALA A 66 9.74 13.04 0.32
C ALA A 66 10.26 13.22 -1.12
N ASN A 67 9.76 12.44 -2.09
CA ASN A 67 10.28 12.47 -3.47
C ASN A 67 9.60 13.48 -4.38
N PHE A 68 8.34 13.81 -4.09
CA PHE A 68 7.52 14.66 -4.95
C PHE A 68 6.94 15.84 -4.15
N PRO A 69 7.79 16.68 -3.52
CA PRO A 69 7.33 17.82 -2.76
C PRO A 69 6.51 18.77 -3.65
N ALA A 70 5.43 19.32 -3.09
CA ALA A 70 4.69 20.40 -3.73
C ALA A 70 5.34 21.74 -3.39
N ALA A 71 5.37 22.67 -4.36
CA ALA A 71 5.82 24.04 -4.12
C ALA A 71 4.94 24.73 -3.07
N ASP A 72 3.61 24.57 -3.20
CA ASP A 72 2.62 25.07 -2.24
C ASP A 72 1.68 23.92 -1.81
N PRO A 73 1.83 23.36 -0.60
CA PRO A 73 0.91 22.36 -0.10
C PRO A 73 -0.44 23.02 0.25
N PRO A 74 -1.58 22.53 -0.29
CA PRO A 74 -2.88 23.03 0.13
C PRO A 74 -3.12 22.67 1.60
N VAL A 75 -3.51 23.67 2.40
CA VAL A 75 -3.95 23.47 3.78
C VAL A 75 -5.38 22.92 3.74
N LEU A 76 -5.51 21.61 3.57
CA LEU A 76 -6.79 20.91 3.66
C LEU A 76 -6.88 20.26 5.04
N ASP A 77 -7.87 20.71 5.80
CA ASP A 77 -7.96 20.46 7.24
C ASP A 77 -8.54 19.06 7.57
N VAL A 78 -9.26 18.45 6.61
CA VAL A 78 -9.95 17.16 6.76
C VAL A 78 -9.96 16.36 5.45
N ILE A 79 -9.65 15.06 5.55
CA ILE A 79 -9.88 14.11 4.47
C ILE A 79 -11.37 13.76 4.45
N GLY A 80 -12.10 14.35 3.50
CA GLY A 80 -13.53 14.12 3.35
C GLY A 80 -13.89 12.66 2.97
N PRO A 81 -15.15 12.22 3.17
CA PRO A 81 -15.60 10.87 2.85
C PRO A 81 -15.33 10.46 1.39
N ASN A 82 -15.53 11.37 0.44
CA ASN A 82 -15.32 11.11 -0.99
C ASN A 82 -13.85 10.82 -1.31
N SER A 83 -12.93 11.53 -0.65
CA SER A 83 -11.50 11.30 -0.79
C SER A 83 -11.11 9.92 -0.26
N LEU A 84 -11.72 9.51 0.85
CA LEU A 84 -11.49 8.19 1.45
C LEU A 84 -12.05 7.07 0.57
N THR A 85 -13.28 7.19 0.05
CA THR A 85 -13.85 6.23 -0.90
C THR A 85 -13.03 6.11 -2.20
N ARG A 86 -12.45 7.23 -2.66
CA ARG A 86 -11.53 7.22 -3.81
C ARG A 86 -10.24 6.45 -3.47
N LEU A 87 -9.68 6.66 -2.29
CA LEU A 87 -8.49 5.95 -1.83
C LEU A 87 -8.73 4.46 -1.66
N GLU A 88 -9.87 4.07 -1.05
CA GLU A 88 -10.32 2.69 -0.91
C GLU A 88 -10.40 2.00 -2.28
N SER A 89 -11.07 2.65 -3.24
CA SER A 89 -11.27 2.10 -4.59
C SER A 89 -9.95 1.95 -5.34
N ARG A 90 -9.08 2.98 -5.32
CA ARG A 90 -7.76 2.94 -5.96
C ARG A 90 -6.86 1.85 -5.37
N SER A 91 -6.89 1.70 -4.05
CA SER A 91 -6.17 0.64 -3.35
C SER A 91 -6.69 -0.74 -3.74
N PHE A 92 -8.01 -0.93 -3.83
CA PHE A 92 -8.61 -2.16 -4.34
C PHE A 92 -8.14 -2.49 -5.76
N TYR A 93 -8.17 -1.53 -6.69
CA TYR A 93 -7.70 -1.75 -8.06
C TYR A 93 -6.22 -2.10 -8.13
N GLY A 94 -5.38 -1.44 -7.32
CA GLY A 94 -3.96 -1.77 -7.23
C GLY A 94 -3.72 -3.20 -6.74
N LEU A 95 -4.42 -3.63 -5.68
CA LEU A 95 -4.34 -5.00 -5.16
C LEU A 95 -4.81 -6.03 -6.20
N ALA A 96 -5.96 -5.80 -6.82
CA ALA A 96 -6.53 -6.70 -7.82
C ALA A 96 -5.64 -6.80 -9.07
N SER A 97 -5.06 -5.68 -9.51
CA SER A 97 -4.12 -5.65 -10.64
C SER A 97 -2.82 -6.37 -10.32
N PHE A 98 -2.27 -6.20 -9.10
CA PHE A 98 -1.12 -6.98 -8.67
C PHE A 98 -1.38 -8.48 -8.77
N LEU A 99 -2.51 -8.95 -8.24
CA LEU A 99 -2.88 -10.37 -8.31
C LEU A 99 -3.09 -10.82 -9.76
N GLN A 100 -3.71 -10.00 -10.61
CA GLN A 100 -3.91 -10.34 -12.03
C GLN A 100 -2.59 -10.50 -12.78
N THR A 101 -1.59 -9.67 -12.48
CA THR A 101 -0.26 -9.75 -13.09
C THR A 101 0.52 -10.98 -12.62
N ARG A 102 0.37 -11.36 -11.34
CA ARG A 102 1.07 -12.51 -10.76
C ARG A 102 0.37 -13.85 -11.00
N TYR A 103 -0.95 -13.86 -11.08
CA TYR A 103 -1.80 -15.06 -11.11
C TYR A 103 -2.89 -14.92 -12.18
N HIS A 104 -2.60 -15.38 -13.39
CA HIS A 104 -3.49 -15.19 -14.54
C HIS A 104 -4.75 -16.05 -14.51
N ASN A 105 -4.76 -17.15 -13.74
CA ASN A 105 -5.88 -18.09 -13.70
C ASN A 105 -6.91 -17.77 -12.60
N LEU A 106 -6.78 -16.62 -11.92
CA LEU A 106 -7.77 -16.16 -10.94
C LEU A 106 -8.83 -15.29 -11.61
N SER A 107 -10.09 -15.71 -11.50
CA SER A 107 -11.23 -14.88 -11.85
C SER A 107 -11.37 -13.68 -10.91
N GLU A 108 -12.14 -12.67 -11.33
CA GLU A 108 -12.42 -11.49 -10.51
C GLU A 108 -13.00 -11.84 -9.13
N HIS A 109 -13.89 -12.84 -9.07
CA HIS A 109 -14.51 -13.29 -7.82
C HIS A 109 -13.47 -13.97 -6.91
N GLU A 110 -12.61 -14.82 -7.46
CA GLU A 110 -11.53 -15.49 -6.71
C GLU A 110 -10.50 -14.49 -6.20
N LYS A 111 -10.17 -13.42 -6.94
CA LYS A 111 -9.26 -12.36 -6.44
C LYS A 111 -9.85 -11.64 -5.24
N VAL A 112 -11.14 -11.29 -5.30
CA VAL A 112 -11.82 -10.64 -4.17
C VAL A 112 -11.83 -11.56 -2.97
N GLN A 113 -12.11 -12.85 -3.17
CA GLN A 113 -12.03 -13.86 -2.11
C GLN A 113 -10.62 -13.95 -1.53
N TYR A 114 -9.59 -14.09 -2.37
CA TYR A 114 -8.20 -14.12 -1.95
C TYR A 114 -7.83 -12.91 -1.09
N LEU A 115 -8.22 -11.70 -1.51
CA LEU A 115 -7.92 -10.47 -0.79
C LEU A 115 -8.64 -10.39 0.54
N ILE A 116 -9.89 -10.85 0.62
CA ILE A 116 -10.63 -10.90 1.89
C ILE A 116 -9.94 -11.87 2.86
N THR A 117 -9.64 -13.10 2.41
CA THR A 117 -9.00 -14.11 3.26
C THR A 117 -7.60 -13.69 3.72
N ASN A 118 -6.87 -12.95 2.89
CA ASN A 118 -5.55 -12.42 3.21
C ASN A 118 -5.57 -11.01 3.83
N TYR A 119 -6.74 -10.47 4.18
CA TYR A 119 -6.88 -9.12 4.75
C TYR A 119 -6.16 -8.03 3.92
N ALA A 120 -6.40 -8.04 2.61
CA ALA A 120 -5.78 -7.17 1.61
C ALA A 120 -4.23 -7.24 1.55
N ARG A 121 -3.60 -8.25 2.14
CA ARG A 121 -2.16 -8.49 2.00
C ARG A 121 -1.88 -9.22 0.69
N LEU A 122 -0.84 -8.79 -0.01
CA LEU A 122 -0.37 -9.43 -1.24
C LEU A 122 0.58 -10.61 -0.95
N ASN A 123 0.47 -11.22 0.24
CA ASN A 123 1.42 -12.11 0.89
C ASN A 123 2.18 -13.05 -0.05
N ILE A 124 3.51 -12.95 -0.05
CA ILE A 124 4.41 -13.75 -0.90
C ILE A 124 5.38 -14.57 -0.06
N ASP A 125 5.56 -14.22 1.22
CA ASP A 125 6.40 -14.96 2.17
C ASP A 125 5.79 -14.77 3.57
N ALA A 126 4.96 -15.74 3.99
CA ALA A 126 4.05 -15.61 5.11
C ALA A 126 4.70 -16.00 6.44
N GLU A 127 5.16 -15.06 7.26
CA GLU A 127 5.27 -15.29 8.71
C GLU A 127 4.89 -14.04 9.52
N ALA A 128 4.20 -14.28 10.65
CA ALA A 128 3.74 -13.33 11.67
C ALA A 128 2.52 -12.44 11.33
N GLN A 129 1.32 -13.04 11.38
CA GLN A 129 0.13 -12.31 11.80
C GLN A 129 -0.01 -12.46 13.32
N SER A 130 -0.19 -11.35 14.05
CA SER A 130 -0.56 -11.44 15.47
C SER A 130 -2.00 -11.95 15.61
N GLN A 131 -2.29 -12.71 16.66
CA GLN A 131 -3.65 -13.21 16.92
C GLN A 131 -4.66 -12.07 17.13
N GLU A 132 -4.20 -10.94 17.67
CA GLU A 132 -4.99 -9.72 17.87
C GLU A 132 -5.49 -9.13 16.54
N GLU A 133 -4.60 -9.02 15.54
CA GLU A 133 -4.97 -8.55 14.20
C GLU A 133 -5.98 -9.49 13.54
N ARG A 134 -5.76 -10.82 13.64
CA ARG A 134 -6.72 -11.81 13.12
C ARG A 134 -8.10 -11.63 13.76
N ARG A 135 -8.20 -11.53 15.08
CA ARG A 135 -9.48 -11.34 15.78
C ARG A 135 -10.18 -10.06 15.36
N GLN A 136 -9.43 -8.96 15.22
CA GLN A 136 -9.99 -7.67 14.89
C GLN A 136 -10.54 -7.61 13.45
N TYR A 137 -9.91 -8.28 12.49
CA TYR A 137 -10.42 -8.33 11.12
C TYR A 137 -11.43 -9.46 10.90
N GLN A 138 -11.36 -10.53 11.69
CA GLN A 138 -12.36 -11.60 11.68
C GLN A 138 -13.74 -11.08 12.08
N HIS A 139 -13.82 -10.09 12.97
CA HIS A 139 -15.09 -9.45 13.32
C HIS A 139 -15.82 -8.82 12.12
N ASN A 140 -15.09 -8.30 11.13
CA ASN A 140 -15.69 -7.76 9.90
C ASN A 140 -16.21 -8.86 8.96
N LEU A 141 -15.80 -10.11 9.17
CA LEU A 141 -16.22 -11.29 8.40
C LEU A 141 -17.36 -12.07 9.08
N ASP A 142 -17.75 -11.70 10.30
CA ASP A 142 -18.85 -12.34 11.04
C ASP A 142 -20.21 -12.23 10.31
N PHE A 143 -20.34 -11.28 9.37
CA PHE A 143 -21.51 -11.12 8.50
C PHE A 143 -21.55 -12.10 7.30
N LEU A 144 -20.48 -12.86 7.04
CA LEU A 144 -20.40 -13.80 5.92
C LEU A 144 -20.83 -15.21 6.34
N HIS A 145 -21.77 -15.80 5.60
CA HIS A 145 -22.33 -17.12 5.89
C HIS A 145 -21.26 -18.23 5.84
N PRO A 146 -21.26 -19.23 6.75
CA PRO A 146 -20.28 -20.33 6.81
C PRO A 146 -20.03 -21.08 5.49
N SER A 147 -21.02 -21.19 4.61
CA SER A 147 -20.85 -21.82 3.29
C SER A 147 -20.01 -20.99 2.31
N SER A 148 -19.91 -19.67 2.48
CA SER A 148 -19.07 -18.81 1.64
C SER A 148 -17.57 -19.05 1.89
N TRP A 149 -17.20 -19.65 3.04
CA TRP A 149 -15.83 -19.99 3.46
C TRP A 149 -15.13 -20.98 2.52
N HIS A 150 -15.85 -21.88 1.87
CA HIS A 150 -15.24 -22.85 0.94
C HIS A 150 -14.54 -22.15 -0.24
N GLY A 151 -15.20 -21.18 -0.88
CA GLY A 151 -14.58 -20.43 -1.98
C GLY A 151 -13.41 -19.54 -1.56
N PHE A 152 -13.37 -19.10 -0.30
CA PHE A 152 -12.27 -18.32 0.25
C PHE A 152 -10.96 -19.11 0.36
N TYR A 153 -11.04 -20.39 0.76
CA TYR A 153 -9.88 -21.28 0.83
C TYR A 153 -9.44 -21.78 -0.56
N ASP A 154 -10.40 -22.05 -1.46
CA ASP A 154 -10.10 -22.47 -2.82
C ASP A 154 -9.31 -21.41 -3.60
N ALA A 155 -9.66 -20.13 -3.45
CA ALA A 155 -8.92 -19.04 -4.07
C ALA A 155 -7.46 -18.95 -3.60
N ILE A 156 -7.20 -19.17 -2.30
CA ILE A 156 -5.84 -19.23 -1.76
C ILE A 156 -5.09 -20.43 -2.32
N ARG A 157 -5.70 -21.61 -2.25
CA ARG A 157 -5.08 -22.85 -2.73
C ARG A 157 -4.72 -22.74 -4.21
N LYS A 158 -5.65 -22.25 -5.04
CA LYS A 158 -5.44 -22.03 -6.48
C LYS A 158 -4.34 -21.00 -6.76
N ALA A 159 -4.19 -19.97 -5.93
CA ALA A 159 -3.08 -19.02 -6.05
C ALA A 159 -1.74 -19.64 -5.64
N ALA A 160 -1.71 -20.48 -4.61
CA ALA A 160 -0.51 -21.17 -4.13
C ALA A 160 -0.01 -22.26 -5.10
N GLU A 161 -0.92 -22.93 -5.81
CA GLU A 161 -0.59 -23.94 -6.83
C GLU A 161 -0.02 -23.32 -8.13
N GLN A 162 -0.24 -22.03 -8.36
CA GLN A 162 0.26 -21.34 -9.56
C GLN A 162 1.70 -20.89 -9.37
N ARG A 163 2.53 -21.11 -10.40
CA ARG A 163 3.81 -20.40 -10.52
C ARG A 163 3.52 -18.91 -10.77
N PRO A 164 3.99 -17.99 -9.90
CA PRO A 164 3.76 -16.57 -10.11
C PRO A 164 4.37 -16.12 -11.44
N CYS A 165 3.58 -15.43 -12.26
CA CYS A 165 4.03 -14.84 -13.51
C CYS A 165 4.62 -13.45 -13.29
N GLY A 166 5.54 -13.05 -14.17
CA GLY A 166 6.17 -11.74 -14.15
C GLY A 166 7.06 -11.47 -12.93
N THR A 167 7.74 -10.35 -12.96
CA THR A 167 8.56 -9.86 -11.84
C THR A 167 7.69 -9.15 -10.80
N PHE A 168 8.21 -8.96 -9.58
CA PHE A 168 7.51 -8.11 -8.59
C PHE A 168 7.41 -6.67 -9.07
N GLN A 169 8.41 -6.21 -9.82
CA GLN A 169 8.44 -4.86 -10.36
C GLN A 169 7.27 -4.64 -11.33
N GLU A 170 7.08 -5.53 -12.30
CA GLU A 170 5.95 -5.47 -13.24
C GLU A 170 4.60 -5.50 -12.50
N ALA A 171 4.47 -6.34 -11.49
CA ALA A 171 3.23 -6.44 -10.72
C ALA A 171 2.96 -5.18 -9.88
N TYR A 172 3.97 -4.57 -9.26
CA TYR A 172 3.81 -3.31 -8.54
C TYR A 172 3.58 -2.12 -9.48
N GLU A 173 4.16 -2.13 -10.66
CA GLU A 173 3.93 -1.09 -11.68
C GLU A 173 2.49 -1.16 -12.21
N ALA A 174 2.01 -2.37 -12.51
CA ALA A 174 0.61 -2.61 -12.88
C ALA A 174 -0.34 -2.15 -11.75
N ALA A 175 -0.04 -2.51 -10.50
CA ALA A 175 -0.80 -2.06 -9.34
C ALA A 175 -0.85 -0.53 -9.21
N ALA A 176 0.29 0.13 -9.36
CA ALA A 176 0.38 1.57 -9.28
C ALA A 176 -0.38 2.27 -10.42
N THR A 177 -0.30 1.71 -11.63
CA THR A 177 -1.06 2.18 -12.79
C THR A 177 -2.56 2.05 -12.57
N ALA A 178 -3.02 0.87 -12.12
CA ALA A 178 -4.44 0.61 -11.82
C ALA A 178 -4.98 1.46 -10.66
N ALA A 179 -4.11 1.88 -9.73
CA ALA A 179 -4.46 2.80 -8.64
C ALA A 179 -4.42 4.28 -9.04
N TRP A 180 -4.12 4.60 -10.30
CA TRP A 180 -3.89 5.98 -10.79
C TRP A 180 -2.81 6.71 -10.00
N HIS A 181 -1.70 6.03 -9.69
CA HIS A 181 -0.53 6.66 -9.10
C HIS A 181 0.13 7.60 -10.13
N PRO A 182 0.52 8.84 -9.77
CA PRO A 182 1.14 9.77 -10.72
C PRO A 182 2.50 9.32 -11.28
N LYS A 183 3.15 8.39 -10.58
CA LYS A 183 4.54 7.95 -10.80
C LYS A 183 4.67 6.43 -10.62
N PRO A 184 4.04 5.63 -11.51
CA PRO A 184 3.84 4.19 -11.26
C PRO A 184 5.16 3.40 -11.28
N VAL A 185 6.10 3.77 -12.16
CA VAL A 185 7.42 3.13 -12.27
C VAL A 185 8.27 3.41 -11.03
N GLU A 186 8.29 4.65 -10.53
CA GLU A 186 9.03 4.99 -9.31
C GLU A 186 8.44 4.29 -8.08
N GLN A 187 7.10 4.21 -7.99
CA GLN A 187 6.41 3.48 -6.92
C GLN A 187 6.72 1.98 -6.95
N ALA A 188 6.85 1.38 -8.13
CA ALA A 188 7.21 -0.02 -8.27
C ALA A 188 8.63 -0.31 -7.78
N LYS A 189 9.61 0.53 -8.18
CA LYS A 189 11.00 0.44 -7.70
C LYS A 189 11.09 0.57 -6.18
N PHE A 190 10.35 1.52 -5.61
CA PHE A 190 10.25 1.69 -4.17
C PHE A 190 9.67 0.44 -3.50
N SER A 191 8.56 -0.10 -4.02
CA SER A 191 7.89 -1.28 -3.46
C SER A 191 8.78 -2.53 -3.49
N VAL A 192 9.55 -2.74 -4.56
CA VAL A 192 10.53 -3.84 -4.64
C VAL A 192 11.67 -3.66 -3.64
N SER A 193 12.18 -2.44 -3.49
CA SER A 193 13.26 -2.13 -2.54
C SER A 193 12.80 -2.30 -1.09
N ALA A 194 11.62 -1.78 -0.76
CA ALA A 194 10.98 -1.96 0.54
C ALA A 194 10.72 -3.45 0.83
N ARG A 195 10.36 -4.24 -0.18
CA ARG A 195 10.20 -5.68 -0.04
C ARG A 195 11.51 -6.35 0.35
N GLN A 196 12.62 -6.03 -0.33
CA GLN A 196 13.92 -6.62 -0.05
C GLN A 196 14.44 -6.24 1.34
N PHE A 197 14.28 -4.98 1.74
CA PHE A 197 14.71 -4.49 3.04
C PHE A 197 13.93 -5.13 4.20
N CYS A 198 12.61 -5.31 4.03
CA CYS A 198 11.74 -5.84 5.07
C CYS A 198 11.72 -7.38 5.13
N ARG A 199 12.43 -8.09 4.24
CA ARG A 199 12.54 -9.56 4.33
C ARG A 199 13.21 -9.96 5.64
N GLY A 200 12.51 -10.77 6.46
CA GLY A 200 13.04 -11.30 7.72
C GLY A 200 12.96 -10.35 8.91
N LEU A 201 12.43 -9.14 8.75
CA LEU A 201 12.13 -8.25 9.87
C LEU A 201 10.69 -8.51 10.36
N PRO A 202 10.46 -8.74 11.68
CA PRO A 202 9.10 -8.81 12.20
C PRO A 202 8.44 -7.45 11.96
N CYS A 203 7.28 -7.45 11.27
CA CYS A 203 6.39 -6.32 11.00
C CYS A 203 6.85 -5.02 11.68
N CYS A 204 7.65 -4.20 10.98
CA CYS A 204 8.23 -2.98 11.56
C CYS A 204 7.15 -2.03 12.10
N CYS A 205 5.88 -2.13 11.64
CA CYS A 205 4.80 -1.31 12.17
C CYS A 205 4.13 -1.84 13.44
N CYS A 206 4.29 -3.12 13.77
CA CYS A 206 3.69 -3.73 14.96
C CYS A 206 4.37 -3.24 16.25
N ARG A 207 5.49 -2.49 16.14
CA ARG A 207 6.24 -1.87 17.24
C ARG A 207 6.34 -0.34 17.12
N MET A 208 5.42 0.31 16.38
CA MET A 208 5.31 1.78 16.34
C MET A 208 4.69 2.34 17.63
N GLU A 209 5.41 2.25 18.75
CA GLU A 209 5.44 3.36 19.70
C GLU A 209 5.99 4.61 18.97
N PRO A 210 5.56 5.83 19.37
CA PRO A 210 5.25 6.94 18.46
C PRO A 210 6.36 7.09 17.41
N VAL A 211 6.08 6.63 16.19
CA VAL A 211 6.96 6.68 15.01
C VAL A 211 8.44 6.54 15.40
N CYS A 212 8.90 5.31 15.65
CA CYS A 212 10.30 5.05 15.99
C CYS A 212 11.22 5.89 15.08
N PRO A 213 12.08 6.76 15.62
CA PRO A 213 12.98 7.63 14.85
C PRO A 213 13.89 6.86 13.90
N GLN A 214 13.92 5.53 13.96
CA GLN A 214 14.65 4.62 13.09
C GLN A 214 13.92 4.33 11.76
N MET A 215 12.59 4.43 11.71
CA MET A 215 11.81 4.32 10.45
C MET A 215 11.77 5.66 9.70
N MET A 216 11.88 6.77 10.45
CA MET A 216 12.18 8.12 9.97
C MET A 216 13.69 8.41 9.92
N SER A 217 14.53 7.47 10.39
CA SER A 217 15.98 7.61 10.30
C SER A 217 16.32 7.48 8.84
N SER A 218 17.24 8.33 8.44
CA SER A 218 17.95 8.34 7.17
C SER A 218 18.16 6.95 6.57
N THR A 219 18.24 5.84 7.29
CA THR A 219 18.53 4.51 6.72
C THR A 219 17.48 3.95 5.73
N LEU A 220 16.17 3.91 6.04
CA LEU A 220 15.15 3.30 5.16
C LEU A 220 14.77 4.24 4.00
N LEU A 221 14.73 5.54 4.31
CA LEU A 221 14.55 6.60 3.33
C LEU A 221 15.82 6.74 2.46
N ASP A 222 17.05 6.82 2.97
CA ASP A 222 18.27 6.92 2.14
C ASP A 222 18.56 5.67 1.30
N TYR A 223 18.16 4.46 1.74
CA TYR A 223 18.31 3.26 0.91
C TYR A 223 17.28 3.19 -0.22
N CYS A 224 16.06 3.69 0.01
CA CYS A 224 14.95 3.63 -0.96
C CYS A 224 14.73 4.94 -1.74
N LEU A 225 15.33 6.05 -1.31
CA LEU A 225 15.40 7.35 -1.97
C LEU A 225 16.79 7.47 -2.57
N PRO A 226 16.98 7.38 -3.90
CA PRO A 226 18.24 7.79 -4.48
C PRO A 226 18.42 9.27 -4.18
N ARG A 227 19.43 9.60 -3.36
CA ARG A 227 19.76 11.00 -3.03
C ARG A 227 19.88 11.78 -4.33
N ARG A 228 19.10 12.86 -4.44
CA ARG A 228 19.23 13.89 -5.47
C ARG A 228 20.50 14.72 -5.19
N SER A 229 21.66 14.08 -5.11
CA SER A 229 22.94 14.72 -4.83
C SER A 229 23.96 14.34 -5.90
N GLN A 230 23.69 14.73 -7.14
CA GLN A 230 24.72 14.79 -8.20
C GLN A 230 24.49 15.92 -9.23
N PHE A 231 23.61 16.89 -8.96
CA PHE A 231 23.47 18.11 -9.78
C PHE A 231 23.60 19.38 -8.95
N LEU A 232 24.68 19.46 -8.16
CA LEU A 232 25.26 20.74 -7.73
C LEU A 232 26.78 20.55 -7.70
N SER A 233 27.38 20.42 -8.89
CA SER A 233 28.77 20.80 -9.09
C SER A 233 28.77 22.22 -9.63
N GLU A 234 28.99 23.20 -8.75
CA GLU A 234 29.65 24.42 -9.21
C GLU A 234 31.00 24.04 -9.83
N PRO A 235 31.41 24.75 -10.88
CA PRO A 235 32.76 25.27 -10.83
C PRO A 235 32.81 26.76 -11.18
N LYS A 236 33.35 27.51 -10.20
CA LYS A 236 34.43 28.50 -10.31
C LYS A 236 34.22 29.69 -11.27
N GLY A 237 34.39 30.86 -10.68
CA GLY A 237 34.26 32.17 -11.30
C GLY A 237 35.03 32.37 -12.61
N ARG A 238 34.52 33.30 -13.41
CA ARG A 238 35.23 33.95 -14.52
C ARG A 238 35.41 35.43 -14.17
N PRO A 239 36.59 36.03 -14.41
CA PRO A 239 36.80 37.44 -14.17
C PRO A 239 36.13 38.29 -15.25
N ILE A 240 35.66 39.46 -14.84
CA ILE A 240 35.09 40.51 -15.68
C ILE A 240 36.27 41.23 -16.37
N PRO A 241 36.28 41.39 -17.71
CA PRO A 241 37.22 42.29 -18.35
C PRO A 241 36.71 43.73 -18.29
N GLN A 242 37.63 44.67 -18.00
CA GLN A 242 37.45 46.11 -18.18
C GLN A 242 37.43 46.48 -19.66
#